data_AF-A0A285Q474-F1
#
_entry.id   AF-A0A285Q474-F1
#
_cell.length_a   1.000
_cell.length_b   1.000
_cell.length_c   1.000
_cell.angle_alpha   90.00
_cell.angle_beta   90.00
_cell.angle_gamma   90.00
#
_symmetry.space_group_name_H-M   'P 1'
#
loop_
_entity.id
_entity.type
_entity.pdbx_description
1 polymer ?
#
loop_
_entity_poly.entity_id
_entity_poly.type
_entity_poly.pdbx_seq_one_letter_code
_entity_poly.pdbx_strand_id
1 'polypeptide(L)'
;MARRPQSGSSSMESAIWLRNLVALVILFSLWWFLLGALDRALQRAEEQSASMVISQLRSALVIKGAEVMLDRHGRLVAHEGINPFELIDHHWRSYAGQCLGDIPEPGNWCFRDRTQKETVKQGKGWLIYNPRQPITIKRRRIESDKPLAWKVTTEFADRNNNGQREQDERSTGLKLMPVSLTEESADTLSATR
;
A
#
# COMPACT_ATOMS: atom_id res chain seq x y z
N MET A 1 -72.28 45.27 13.11
CA MET A 1 -70.82 45.50 13.03
C MET A 1 -70.13 44.16 13.31
N ALA A 2 -69.68 43.45 12.28
CA ALA A 2 -68.92 42.20 12.46
C ALA A 2 -67.74 42.22 11.48
N ARG A 3 -66.54 42.45 12.02
CA ARG A 3 -65.28 42.35 11.29
C ARG A 3 -65.00 40.88 10.98
N ARG A 4 -64.84 40.54 9.70
CA ARG A 4 -63.89 39.48 9.30
C ARG A 4 -62.58 40.16 8.94
N PRO A 5 -61.47 39.71 9.51
CA PRO A 5 -60.39 39.18 8.67
C PRO A 5 -59.65 38.06 9.44
N GLN A 6 -58.73 37.25 8.95
CA GLN A 6 -58.01 37.02 7.70
C GLN A 6 -57.38 35.64 7.93
N SER A 7 -57.63 34.66 7.07
CA SER A 7 -56.89 33.39 7.08
C SER A 7 -56.69 32.98 5.63
N GLY A 8 -55.51 33.28 5.08
CA GLY A 8 -55.25 33.04 3.66
C GLY A 8 -53.81 33.23 3.20
N SER A 9 -52.94 33.89 3.97
CA SER A 9 -51.52 34.07 3.60
C SER A 9 -50.58 32.96 4.12
N SER A 10 -50.95 32.22 5.17
CA SER A 10 -50.07 31.22 5.81
C SER A 10 -49.96 29.88 5.07
N SER A 11 -50.93 29.51 4.23
CA SER A 11 -50.96 28.20 3.56
C SER A 11 -50.04 28.11 2.33
N MET A 12 -49.81 29.22 1.62
CA MET A 12 -48.92 29.23 0.44
C MET A 12 -47.44 29.31 0.82
N GLU A 13 -47.09 30.12 1.83
CA GLU A 13 -45.70 30.21 2.31
C GLU A 13 -45.23 28.91 2.97
N SER A 14 -46.10 28.25 3.75
CA SER A 14 -45.81 26.94 4.35
C SER A 14 -45.61 25.85 3.29
N ALA A 15 -46.37 25.85 2.20
CA ALA A 15 -46.21 24.88 1.11
C ALA A 15 -44.87 25.05 0.35
N ILE A 16 -44.44 26.29 0.10
CA ILE A 16 -43.15 26.59 -0.54
C ILE A 16 -41.99 26.22 0.39
N TRP A 17 -42.10 26.55 1.68
CA TRP A 17 -41.08 26.22 2.68
C TRP A 17 -40.94 24.71 2.88
N LEU A 18 -42.06 23.97 2.96
CA LEU A 18 -42.05 22.50 3.02
C LEU A 18 -41.42 21.89 1.78
N ARG A 19 -41.74 22.39 0.58
CA ARG A 19 -41.13 21.91 -0.66
C ARG A 19 -39.61 22.13 -0.68
N ASN A 20 -39.15 23.29 -0.21
CA ASN A 20 -37.73 23.59 -0.12
C ASN A 20 -37.03 22.73 0.93
N LEU A 21 -37.66 22.46 2.08
CA LEU A 21 -37.12 21.57 3.11
C LEU A 21 -37.01 20.14 2.57
N VAL A 22 -38.04 19.63 1.90
CA VAL A 22 -38.02 18.31 1.25
C VAL A 22 -36.91 18.26 0.19
N ALA A 23 -36.77 19.28 -0.64
CA ALA A 23 -35.70 19.36 -1.64
C ALA A 23 -34.31 19.35 -0.98
N LEU A 24 -34.11 20.09 0.12
CA LEU A 24 -32.86 20.08 0.88
C LEU A 24 -32.56 18.71 1.49
N VAL A 25 -33.56 18.02 2.04
CA VAL A 25 -33.39 16.66 2.58
C VAL A 25 -32.99 15.67 1.49
N ILE A 26 -33.61 15.77 0.31
CA ILE A 26 -33.26 14.92 -0.84
C ILE A 26 -31.84 15.22 -1.31
N LEU A 27 -31.48 16.49 -1.49
CA LEU A 27 -30.14 16.91 -1.90
C LEU A 27 -29.08 16.44 -0.90
N PHE A 28 -29.34 16.61 0.40
CA PHE A 28 -28.43 16.18 1.46
C PHE A 28 -28.25 14.65 1.46
N SER A 29 -29.34 13.90 1.26
CA SER A 29 -29.30 12.43 1.19
C SER A 29 -28.53 11.93 -0.03
N LEU A 30 -28.76 12.53 -1.20
CA LEU A 30 -28.03 12.23 -2.43
C LEU A 30 -26.55 12.56 -2.29
N TRP A 31 -26.23 13.73 -1.73
CA TRP A 31 -24.86 14.16 -1.47
C TRP A 31 -24.14 13.18 -0.55
N TRP A 32 -24.78 12.78 0.54
CA TRP A 32 -24.19 11.84 1.48
C TRP A 32 -23.97 10.46 0.83
N PHE A 33 -24.94 9.97 0.06
CA PHE A 33 -24.78 8.73 -0.69
C PHE A 33 -23.61 8.80 -1.68
N LEU A 34 -23.46 9.94 -2.38
CA LEU A 34 -22.40 10.15 -3.37
C LEU A 34 -21.01 10.15 -2.72
N LEU A 35 -20.85 10.85 -1.58
CA LEU A 35 -19.61 10.84 -0.81
C LEU A 35 -19.24 9.44 -0.34
N GLY A 36 -20.20 8.70 0.24
CA GLY A 36 -19.96 7.31 0.67
C GLY A 36 -19.66 6.35 -0.49
N ALA A 37 -20.17 6.63 -1.70
CA ALA A 37 -19.80 5.87 -2.90
C ALA A 37 -18.39 6.24 -3.38
N LEU A 38 -18.01 7.52 -3.32
CA LEU A 38 -16.69 8.02 -3.68
C LEU A 38 -15.60 7.43 -2.79
N ASP A 39 -15.80 7.42 -1.47
CA ASP A 39 -14.81 6.85 -0.53
C ASP A 39 -14.55 5.37 -0.83
N ARG A 40 -15.60 4.59 -1.08
CA ARG A 40 -15.48 3.17 -1.45
C ARG A 40 -14.79 2.99 -2.80
N ALA A 41 -15.02 3.90 -3.76
CA ALA A 41 -14.34 3.86 -5.04
C ALA A 41 -12.85 4.17 -4.90
N LEU A 42 -12.48 5.15 -4.07
CA LEU A 42 -11.09 5.50 -3.79
C LEU A 42 -10.35 4.34 -3.09
N GLN A 43 -10.96 3.72 -2.07
CA GLN A 43 -10.40 2.54 -1.39
C GLN A 43 -10.10 1.41 -2.39
N ARG A 44 -11.08 1.08 -3.24
CA ARG A 44 -10.92 0.02 -4.25
C ARG A 44 -9.86 0.36 -5.29
N ALA A 45 -9.80 1.60 -5.73
CA ALA A 45 -8.80 2.05 -6.70
C ALA A 45 -7.38 1.95 -6.11
N GLU A 46 -7.21 2.34 -4.84
CA GLU A 46 -5.93 2.21 -4.16
C GLU A 46 -5.54 0.75 -3.97
N GLU A 47 -6.44 -0.10 -3.47
CA GLU A 47 -6.24 -1.55 -3.33
C GLU A 47 -5.80 -2.20 -4.65
N GLN A 48 -6.48 -1.88 -5.75
CA GLN A 48 -6.16 -2.40 -7.07
C GLN A 48 -4.79 -1.91 -7.56
N SER A 49 -4.48 -0.63 -7.35
CA SER A 49 -3.19 -0.06 -7.75
C SER A 49 -2.02 -0.70 -7.00
N ALA A 50 -2.13 -0.85 -5.68
CA ALA A 50 -1.08 -1.45 -4.86
C ALA A 50 -0.91 -2.94 -5.17
N SER A 51 -2.03 -3.66 -5.36
CA SER A 51 -2.02 -5.06 -5.77
C SER A 51 -1.34 -5.26 -7.14
N MET A 52 -1.60 -4.37 -8.09
CA MET A 52 -0.98 -4.39 -9.41
C MET A 52 0.53 -4.17 -9.33
N VAL A 53 0.98 -3.16 -8.58
CA VAL A 53 2.42 -2.90 -8.34
C VAL A 53 3.09 -4.14 -7.75
N ILE A 54 2.54 -4.70 -6.67
CA ILE A 54 3.08 -5.91 -6.03
C ILE A 54 3.13 -7.09 -6.99
N SER A 55 2.11 -7.26 -7.84
CA SER A 55 2.07 -8.33 -8.84
C SER A 55 3.19 -8.17 -9.87
N GLN A 56 3.37 -6.95 -10.39
CA GLN A 56 4.45 -6.67 -11.36
C GLN A 56 5.83 -6.88 -10.74
N LEU A 57 6.06 -6.42 -9.51
CA LEU A 57 7.32 -6.64 -8.80
C LEU A 57 7.61 -8.13 -8.60
N ARG A 58 6.60 -8.94 -8.28
CA ARG A 58 6.76 -10.40 -8.19
C ARG A 58 7.12 -11.02 -9.54
N SER A 59 6.46 -10.62 -10.61
CA SER A 59 6.79 -11.10 -11.96
C SER A 59 8.23 -10.74 -12.35
N ALA A 60 8.67 -9.51 -12.08
CA ALA A 60 10.04 -9.07 -12.32
C ALA A 60 11.06 -9.88 -11.50
N LEU A 61 10.75 -10.20 -10.24
CA LEU A 61 11.60 -11.04 -9.39
C LEU A 61 11.70 -12.49 -9.89
N VAL A 62 10.60 -13.06 -10.42
CA VAL A 62 10.64 -14.40 -11.02
C VAL A 62 11.53 -14.43 -12.25
N ILE A 63 11.39 -13.42 -13.13
CA ILE A 63 12.27 -13.27 -14.31
C ILE A 63 13.72 -13.13 -13.86
N LYS A 64 13.98 -12.24 -12.89
CA LYS A 64 15.35 -12.04 -12.40
C LYS A 64 15.93 -13.28 -11.73
N GLY A 65 15.11 -14.02 -10.99
CA GLY A 65 15.50 -15.30 -10.40
C GLY A 65 15.90 -16.32 -11.46
N ALA A 66 15.12 -16.43 -12.54
CA ALA A 66 15.44 -17.31 -13.66
C ALA A 66 16.74 -16.90 -14.37
N GLU A 67 16.95 -15.60 -14.62
CA GLU A 67 18.22 -15.09 -15.19
C GLU A 67 19.42 -15.48 -14.34
N VAL A 68 19.35 -15.27 -13.03
CA VAL A 68 20.44 -15.58 -12.10
C VAL A 68 20.70 -17.09 -12.02
N MET A 69 19.67 -17.92 -12.15
CA MET A 69 19.81 -19.38 -12.16
C MET A 69 20.43 -19.91 -13.47
N LEU A 70 20.27 -19.18 -14.58
CA LEU A 70 20.87 -19.52 -15.87
C LEU A 70 22.34 -19.04 -15.96
N ASP A 71 22.70 -18.00 -15.22
CA ASP A 71 24.09 -17.55 -15.12
C ASP A 71 24.94 -18.56 -14.32
N ARG A 72 26.08 -18.97 -14.91
CA ARG A 72 26.99 -19.97 -14.35
C ARG A 72 27.62 -19.53 -13.01
N HIS A 73 27.72 -18.22 -12.77
CA HIS A 73 28.27 -17.66 -11.52
C HIS A 73 27.21 -16.93 -10.67
N GLY A 74 25.95 -16.93 -11.13
CA GLY A 74 24.85 -16.26 -10.47
C GLY A 74 24.50 -16.94 -9.14
N ARG A 75 24.39 -16.14 -8.07
CA ARG A 75 23.90 -16.60 -6.77
C ARG A 75 22.67 -15.81 -6.39
N LEU A 76 21.51 -16.48 -6.29
CA LEU A 76 20.25 -15.86 -5.89
C LEU A 76 20.36 -15.11 -4.56
N VAL A 77 21.14 -15.63 -3.61
CA VAL A 77 21.40 -15.01 -2.31
C VAL A 77 22.05 -13.62 -2.44
N ALA A 78 22.83 -13.38 -3.49
CA ALA A 78 23.45 -12.08 -3.74
C ALA A 78 22.42 -11.01 -4.14
N HIS A 79 21.22 -11.42 -4.54
CA HIS A 79 20.10 -10.56 -4.92
C HIS A 79 19.03 -10.45 -3.81
N GLU A 80 19.31 -10.94 -2.60
CA GLU A 80 18.42 -10.69 -1.46
C GLU A 80 18.43 -9.22 -1.06
N GLY A 81 17.25 -8.68 -0.80
CA GLY A 81 17.08 -7.30 -0.34
C GLY A 81 17.35 -6.23 -1.39
N ILE A 82 17.51 -6.59 -2.67
CA ILE A 82 17.60 -5.60 -3.75
C ILE A 82 16.31 -4.80 -3.87
N ASN A 83 16.42 -3.61 -4.47
CA ASN A 83 15.28 -2.80 -4.82
C ASN A 83 14.54 -3.40 -6.03
N PRO A 84 13.31 -3.94 -5.87
CA PRO A 84 12.63 -4.61 -6.97
C PRO A 84 12.14 -3.62 -8.04
N PHE A 85 12.09 -2.31 -7.77
CA PHE A 85 11.77 -1.30 -8.78
C PHE A 85 12.90 -1.10 -9.79
N GLU A 86 14.15 -1.43 -9.44
CA GLU A 86 15.29 -1.38 -10.39
C GLU A 86 15.25 -2.50 -11.42
N LEU A 87 14.40 -3.51 -11.21
CA LEU A 87 14.21 -4.64 -12.14
C LEU A 87 13.20 -4.34 -13.24
N ILE A 88 12.52 -3.20 -13.19
CA ILE A 88 11.44 -2.85 -14.12
C ILE A 88 11.81 -1.52 -14.78
N ASP A 89 11.80 -1.49 -16.11
CA ASP A 89 12.05 -0.25 -16.89
C ASP A 89 10.89 0.78 -16.81
N HIS A 90 9.81 0.45 -16.10
CA HIS A 90 8.63 1.30 -15.99
C HIS A 90 8.74 2.28 -14.81
N HIS A 91 8.60 3.57 -15.10
CA HIS A 91 8.63 4.60 -14.08
C HIS A 91 7.24 4.78 -13.44
N TRP A 92 7.10 4.33 -12.19
CA TRP A 92 5.87 4.48 -11.42
C TRP A 92 5.83 5.84 -10.74
N ARG A 93 4.79 6.65 -11.03
CA ARG A 93 4.61 7.97 -10.40
C ARG A 93 4.53 7.90 -8.86
N SER A 94 4.02 6.81 -8.31
CA SER A 94 3.93 6.60 -6.87
C SER A 94 5.22 6.10 -6.23
N TYR A 95 6.27 5.83 -6.99
CA TYR A 95 7.57 5.42 -6.44
C TYR A 95 8.49 6.63 -6.28
N ALA A 96 8.82 6.96 -5.04
CA ALA A 96 9.62 8.12 -4.68
C ALA A 96 11.14 7.86 -4.67
N GLY A 97 11.59 6.64 -4.98
CA GLY A 97 13.00 6.26 -4.89
C GLY A 97 13.41 5.87 -3.47
N GLN A 98 14.55 6.38 -3.01
CA GLN A 98 15.05 6.15 -1.64
C GLN A 98 14.13 6.80 -0.60
N CYS A 99 13.84 6.13 0.51
CA CYS A 99 13.09 6.74 1.60
C CYS A 99 13.87 7.92 2.21
N LEU A 100 13.33 9.14 2.11
CA LEU A 100 13.89 10.35 2.72
C LEU A 100 13.64 10.44 4.24
N GLY A 101 12.77 9.59 4.79
CA GLY A 101 12.44 9.51 6.21
C GLY A 101 11.89 8.14 6.61
N ASP A 102 11.21 8.09 7.76
CA ASP A 102 10.71 6.83 8.35
C ASP A 102 9.52 6.24 7.58
N ILE A 103 8.71 7.08 6.94
CA ILE A 103 7.50 6.66 6.22
C ILE A 103 7.37 7.52 4.96
N PRO A 104 7.08 6.94 3.77
CA PRO A 104 6.81 7.72 2.58
C PRO A 104 5.49 8.50 2.69
N GLU A 105 5.28 9.48 1.81
CA GLU A 105 3.99 10.16 1.70
C GLU A 105 2.85 9.17 1.43
N PRO A 106 1.63 9.47 1.91
CA PRO A 106 0.47 8.60 1.67
C PRO A 106 0.25 8.33 0.16
N GLY A 107 0.07 7.06 -0.18
CA GLY A 107 -0.07 6.52 -1.53
C GLY A 107 1.25 6.31 -2.28
N ASN A 108 2.40 6.58 -1.64
CA ASN A 108 3.71 6.44 -2.26
C ASN A 108 4.49 5.25 -1.70
N TRP A 109 5.42 4.80 -2.52
CA TRP A 109 6.37 3.73 -2.29
C TRP A 109 7.76 4.35 -2.13
N CYS A 110 8.57 3.80 -1.23
CA CYS A 110 10.00 4.13 -1.17
C CYS A 110 10.81 2.90 -0.80
N PHE A 111 12.08 2.89 -1.18
CA PHE A 111 13.03 1.85 -0.83
C PHE A 111 13.97 2.35 0.26
N ARG A 112 14.06 1.61 1.36
CA ARG A 112 15.00 1.87 2.44
C ARG A 112 16.15 0.88 2.33
N ASP A 113 17.32 1.39 1.96
CA ASP A 113 18.55 0.62 2.05
C ASP A 113 19.05 0.57 3.50
N ARG A 114 19.65 -0.56 3.90
CA ARG A 114 20.40 -0.68 5.15
C ARG A 114 21.82 -0.19 4.86
N THR A 115 22.06 1.11 5.00
CA THR A 115 23.41 1.68 4.87
C THR A 115 24.31 1.13 5.98
N GLN A 116 25.06 0.06 5.69
CA GLN A 116 26.32 -0.20 6.39
C GLN A 116 27.31 0.85 5.88
N LYS A 117 27.76 1.73 6.79
CA LYS A 117 28.86 2.67 6.51
C LYS A 117 30.04 1.87 5.93
N GLU A 118 30.51 2.32 4.76
CA GLU A 118 31.77 1.92 4.11
C GLU A 118 32.07 0.42 4.05
N THR A 119 31.57 -0.27 3.02
CA THR A 119 32.35 -1.12 2.11
C THR A 119 31.43 -1.91 1.19
N VAL A 120 31.73 -1.85 -0.11
CA VAL A 120 31.19 -2.64 -1.24
C VAL A 120 30.34 -3.87 -0.86
N LYS A 121 29.01 -3.73 -0.90
CA LYS A 121 28.01 -4.72 -1.36
C LYS A 121 26.61 -4.12 -1.25
N GLN A 122 25.84 -4.20 -2.34
CA GLN A 122 24.46 -3.69 -2.47
C GLN A 122 23.62 -4.09 -1.25
N GLY A 123 23.04 -3.09 -0.60
CA GLY A 123 22.52 -3.23 0.75
C GLY A 123 21.17 -3.93 0.80
N LYS A 124 21.00 -4.68 1.88
CA LYS A 124 19.80 -5.46 2.19
C LYS A 124 18.71 -4.47 2.62
N GLY A 125 17.80 -4.11 1.72
CA GLY A 125 16.78 -3.10 1.98
C GLY A 125 15.34 -3.62 2.07
N TRP A 126 14.44 -2.69 2.36
CA TRP A 126 13.00 -2.89 2.46
C TRP A 126 12.24 -1.94 1.55
N LEU A 127 11.24 -2.47 0.87
CA LEU A 127 10.27 -1.67 0.14
C LEU A 127 9.13 -1.30 1.08
N ILE A 128 8.85 -0.01 1.22
CA ILE A 128 7.84 0.53 2.14
C ILE A 128 6.72 1.19 1.34
N TYR A 129 5.47 0.90 1.67
CA TYR A 129 4.28 1.57 1.15
C TYR A 129 3.49 2.18 2.29
N ASN A 130 3.05 3.43 2.12
CA ASN A 130 2.16 4.09 3.06
C ASN A 130 0.78 4.26 2.43
N PRO A 131 -0.29 3.58 2.89
CA PRO A 131 -1.61 3.72 2.30
C PRO A 131 -2.25 5.10 2.58
N ARG A 132 -3.10 5.61 1.67
CA ARG A 132 -3.91 6.82 1.93
C ARG A 132 -5.19 6.50 2.68
N GLN A 133 -5.72 5.31 2.44
CA GLN A 133 -6.99 4.85 2.98
C GLN A 133 -6.85 3.42 3.50
N PRO A 134 -7.77 2.94 4.34
CA PRO A 134 -7.74 1.54 4.76
C PRO A 134 -7.87 0.62 3.53
N ILE A 135 -6.89 -0.27 3.35
CA ILE A 135 -6.81 -1.18 2.21
C ILE A 135 -6.72 -2.63 2.66
N THR A 136 -7.15 -3.55 1.78
CA THR A 136 -7.08 -4.99 2.00
C THR A 136 -6.06 -5.62 1.05
N ILE A 137 -4.97 -6.14 1.59
CA ILE A 137 -3.96 -6.89 0.83
C ILE A 137 -3.91 -8.33 1.33
N LYS A 138 -4.05 -9.31 0.43
CA LYS A 138 -4.06 -10.75 0.78
C LYS A 138 -5.00 -11.10 1.95
N ARG A 139 -6.21 -10.53 1.95
CA ARG A 139 -7.26 -10.69 2.99
C ARG A 139 -6.91 -10.09 4.37
N ARG A 140 -5.81 -9.33 4.49
CA ARG A 140 -5.49 -8.55 5.69
C ARG A 140 -5.90 -7.11 5.45
N ARG A 141 -6.79 -6.59 6.30
CA ARG A 141 -7.13 -5.17 6.33
C ARG A 141 -6.02 -4.40 7.02
N ILE A 142 -5.60 -3.30 6.41
CA ILE A 142 -4.51 -2.44 6.83
C ILE A 142 -5.09 -1.04 6.97
N GLU A 143 -4.75 -0.36 8.06
CA GLU A 143 -5.21 0.99 8.36
C GLU A 143 -4.37 2.02 7.58
N SER A 144 -4.93 3.19 7.32
CA SER A 144 -4.29 4.25 6.53
C SER A 144 -3.03 4.85 7.18
N ASP A 145 -2.79 4.58 8.46
CA ASP A 145 -1.65 5.05 9.25
C ASP A 145 -0.59 3.97 9.48
N LYS A 146 -0.83 2.75 8.98
CA LYS A 146 0.07 1.60 9.15
C LYS A 146 0.80 1.33 7.85
N PRO A 147 2.05 1.81 7.70
CA PRO A 147 2.85 1.46 6.54
C PRO A 147 3.10 -0.05 6.48
N LEU A 148 3.38 -0.50 5.27
CA LEU A 148 3.65 -1.89 4.96
C LEU A 148 5.07 -2.00 4.44
N ALA A 149 5.73 -3.08 4.80
CA ALA A 149 7.06 -3.36 4.31
C ALA A 149 7.14 -4.72 3.63
N TRP A 150 7.99 -4.80 2.61
CA TRP A 150 8.37 -6.04 1.96
C TRP A 150 9.88 -6.10 1.80
N LYS A 151 10.38 -7.33 1.76
CA LYS A 151 11.77 -7.62 1.48
C LYS A 151 11.87 -8.65 0.37
N VAL A 152 12.82 -8.46 -0.53
CA VAL A 152 13.20 -9.49 -1.50
C VAL A 152 14.01 -10.56 -0.76
N THR A 153 13.56 -11.80 -0.82
CA THR A 153 14.26 -12.95 -0.24
C THR A 153 14.31 -14.09 -1.25
N THR A 154 15.21 -15.04 -1.05
CA THR A 154 15.23 -16.24 -1.88
C THR A 154 14.10 -17.19 -1.51
N GLU A 155 13.58 -17.88 -2.52
CA GLU A 155 12.74 -19.06 -2.35
C GLU A 155 13.62 -20.31 -2.26
N PHE A 156 13.16 -21.32 -1.54
CA PHE A 156 13.88 -22.58 -1.29
C PHE A 156 12.94 -23.74 -1.54
N ALA A 157 13.51 -24.88 -1.95
CA ALA A 157 12.79 -26.14 -2.02
C ALA A 157 12.66 -26.73 -0.62
N ASP A 158 11.65 -26.27 0.13
CA ASP A 158 11.34 -26.75 1.46
C ASP A 158 10.79 -28.19 1.40
N ARG A 159 11.67 -29.17 1.65
CA ARG A 159 11.35 -30.60 1.49
C ARG A 159 10.54 -31.14 2.66
N ASN A 160 10.65 -30.52 3.83
CA ASN A 160 10.00 -30.97 5.06
C ASN A 160 8.84 -30.04 5.48
N ASN A 161 8.55 -29.02 4.68
CA ASN A 161 7.47 -28.06 4.81
C ASN A 161 7.51 -27.29 6.15
N ASN A 162 8.71 -27.08 6.70
CA ASN A 162 8.90 -26.40 8.00
C ASN A 162 8.97 -24.87 7.87
N GLY A 163 9.02 -24.33 6.66
CA GLY A 163 9.07 -22.91 6.34
C GLY A 163 10.39 -22.22 6.69
N GLN A 164 11.40 -22.98 7.12
CA GLN A 164 12.74 -22.50 7.47
C GLN A 164 13.75 -22.93 6.41
N ARG A 165 14.74 -22.07 6.15
CA ARG A 165 15.82 -22.40 5.23
C ARG A 165 16.83 -23.31 5.93
N GLU A 166 17.01 -24.52 5.42
CA GLU A 166 18.10 -25.40 5.84
C GLU A 166 19.38 -25.14 5.02
N GLN A 167 20.56 -25.43 5.61
CA GLN A 167 21.86 -25.07 5.01
C GLN A 167 22.12 -25.74 3.66
N ASP A 168 21.53 -26.90 3.42
CA ASP A 168 21.65 -27.72 2.22
C ASP A 168 20.51 -27.51 1.21
N GLU A 169 19.51 -26.68 1.55
CA GLU A 169 18.39 -26.41 0.66
C GLU A 169 18.79 -25.49 -0.49
N ARG A 170 18.51 -25.97 -1.71
CA ARG A 170 18.76 -25.23 -2.93
C ARG A 170 17.78 -24.06 -3.04
N SER A 171 18.32 -22.85 -3.22
CA SER A 171 17.52 -21.70 -3.61
C SER A 171 16.93 -21.90 -5.01
N THR A 172 15.62 -21.71 -5.13
CA THR A 172 14.82 -21.97 -6.34
C THR A 172 14.33 -20.71 -7.03
N GLY A 173 14.47 -19.53 -6.40
CA GLY A 173 14.06 -18.26 -7.00
C GLY A 173 14.18 -17.06 -6.05
N LEU A 174 13.58 -15.94 -6.45
CA LEU A 174 13.40 -14.73 -5.63
C LEU A 174 11.91 -14.48 -5.41
N LYS A 175 11.55 -14.04 -4.20
CA LYS A 175 10.18 -13.70 -3.84
C LYS A 175 10.11 -12.44 -2.99
N LEU A 176 9.00 -11.72 -3.13
CA LEU A 176 8.68 -10.55 -2.31
C LEU A 176 7.88 -10.98 -1.08
N MET A 177 8.51 -10.96 0.09
CA MET A 177 7.88 -11.35 1.36
C MET A 177 7.48 -10.12 2.19
N PRO A 178 6.26 -10.10 2.76
CA PRO A 178 5.88 -9.06 3.71
C PRO A 178 6.71 -9.19 4.99
N VAL A 179 7.11 -8.07 5.56
CA VAL A 179 7.80 -8.01 6.85
C VAL A 179 7.09 -7.01 7.77
N SER A 180 7.19 -7.23 9.08
CA SER A 180 6.69 -6.29 10.07
C SER A 180 7.61 -5.09 10.16
N LEU A 181 7.04 -3.89 10.27
CA LEU A 181 7.79 -2.67 10.58
C LEU A 181 8.12 -2.53 12.07
N THR A 182 7.70 -3.48 12.90
CA THR A 182 8.00 -3.55 14.33
C THR A 182 9.26 -4.39 14.59
N GLU A 183 10.24 -3.74 15.22
CA GLU A 183 11.47 -4.28 15.85
C GLU A 183 12.57 -4.87 14.94
N GLU A 184 12.29 -5.68 13.91
CA GLU A 184 13.40 -6.14 13.01
C GLU A 184 13.90 -5.04 12.06
N SER A 185 13.13 -3.95 11.94
CA SER A 185 13.50 -2.68 11.29
C SER A 185 13.78 -1.55 12.28
N ALA A 186 13.63 -1.81 13.58
CA ALA A 186 13.77 -0.83 14.68
C ALA A 186 14.84 -1.20 15.73
N ASP A 187 15.59 -2.29 15.55
CA ASP A 187 16.79 -2.65 16.35
C ASP A 187 17.95 -1.64 16.24
N THR A 188 17.70 -0.42 15.75
CA THR A 188 18.62 0.73 15.88
C THR A 188 17.96 1.97 16.47
N LEU A 189 16.84 1.84 17.20
CA LEU A 189 16.29 2.95 18.00
C LEU A 189 16.88 3.05 19.42
N SER A 190 17.77 2.14 19.83
CA SER A 190 18.32 2.11 21.19
C SER A 190 19.85 2.06 21.29
N ALA A 191 20.58 2.08 20.17
CA ALA A 191 22.05 2.04 20.17
C ALA A 191 22.65 3.33 19.60
N THR A 192 22.28 4.48 20.17
CA THR A 192 23.17 5.62 20.49
C THR A 192 22.31 6.68 21.18
N ARG A 193 22.22 6.60 22.51
CA ARG A 193 22.10 7.79 23.34
C ARG A 193 23.17 7.74 24.41
#